data_AF-A0AAE3F3N2-F1
#
_entry.id   AF-A0AAE3F3N2-F1
#
_cell.length_a   1.000
_cell.length_b   1.000
_cell.length_c   1.000
_cell.angle_alpha   90.00
_cell.angle_beta   90.00
_cell.angle_gamma   90.00
#
_symmetry.space_group_name_H-M   'P 1'
#
loop_
_entity.id
_entity.type
_entity.pdbx_description
1 polymer ?
#
loop_
_entity_poly.entity_id
_entity_poly.type
_entity_poly.pdbx_seq_one_letter_code
_entity_poly.pdbx_strand_id
1 'polypeptide(L)'
;MEKRLQLWSPVNGWFVTEEGELIDLKKSDLLLFETMVQEALEQEKLYYRKNASLFNLMERYAADDSVKEKVKNLDVQVKKEQEGLYVCASLALKEPLTPKELEAVQNFLSMQYEVGIFDTSRLRSHSVEEGEVVLDFSVGTKERFSQKEVQCETQKKYEITSLAHPQFPWLHRIRALVNINEEVPKGTWGGFVEHEQNLSQEGTCWIYDQAICCEHAVVERNAALFQESVAKGNALVTGDAVMYQTSVAEGDCRIQSGEIWDRARIQGTAQVAASWKTGYAPLILGDSQVYGNVCGKVLVKGNVLPNRSVENQTQDLLVFRGGDSIRKVNESKKKVKQKKQPER
;
A
#
# COMPACT_ATOMS: atom_id res chain seq x y z
N MET A 1 -18.09 -7.39 17.29
CA MET A 1 -17.08 -8.38 16.85
C MET A 1 -17.33 -8.65 15.39
N GLU A 2 -16.34 -8.42 14.52
CA GLU A 2 -16.44 -8.76 13.10
C GLU A 2 -16.01 -10.22 12.93
N LYS A 3 -16.90 -11.09 12.48
CA LYS A 3 -16.56 -12.49 12.23
C LYS A 3 -15.81 -12.57 10.90
N ARG A 4 -14.60 -13.14 10.92
CA ARG A 4 -13.82 -13.38 9.71
C ARG A 4 -13.64 -14.87 9.47
N LEU A 5 -13.96 -15.29 8.25
CA LEU A 5 -13.60 -16.61 7.76
C LEU A 5 -12.32 -16.46 6.93
N GLN A 6 -11.28 -17.19 7.30
CA GLN A 6 -10.03 -17.19 6.54
C GLN A 6 -9.86 -18.51 5.81
N LEU A 7 -9.53 -18.40 4.53
CA LEU A 7 -9.24 -19.50 3.63
C LEU A 7 -7.76 -19.40 3.25
N TRP A 8 -7.00 -20.43 3.61
CA TRP A 8 -5.55 -20.42 3.48
C TRP A 8 -5.08 -21.43 2.44
N SER A 9 -4.21 -21.00 1.52
CA SER A 9 -3.51 -21.84 0.56
C SER A 9 -2.00 -21.64 0.62
N PRO A 10 -1.20 -22.71 0.50
CA PRO A 10 0.25 -22.60 0.51
C PRO A 10 0.76 -21.89 -0.75
N VAL A 11 1.80 -21.07 -0.59
CA VAL A 11 2.59 -20.57 -1.72
C VAL A 11 3.73 -21.55 -1.98
N ASN A 12 3.92 -21.94 -3.23
CA ASN A 12 5.04 -22.76 -3.67
C ASN A 12 6.00 -21.92 -4.53
N GLY A 13 7.20 -22.41 -4.77
CA GLY A 13 8.12 -21.74 -5.69
C GLY A 13 9.37 -22.54 -5.97
N TRP A 14 10.11 -22.08 -6.98
CA TRP A 14 11.39 -22.62 -7.39
C TRP A 14 12.31 -21.48 -7.81
N PHE A 15 13.61 -21.73 -7.75
CA PHE A 15 14.65 -20.84 -8.22
C PHE A 15 15.15 -21.32 -9.58
N VAL A 16 15.35 -20.39 -10.50
CA VAL A 16 15.91 -20.60 -11.83
C VAL A 16 17.30 -19.95 -11.84
N THR A 17 18.36 -20.74 -11.99
CA THR A 17 19.73 -20.21 -12.07
C THR A 17 19.95 -19.47 -13.40
N GLU A 18 21.00 -18.64 -13.50
CA GLU A 18 21.39 -18.02 -14.80
C GLU A 18 21.67 -19.06 -15.90
N GLU A 19 22.08 -20.26 -15.51
CA GLU A 19 22.33 -21.40 -16.40
C GLU A 19 21.04 -22.16 -16.77
N GLY A 20 19.90 -21.79 -16.20
CA GLY A 20 18.58 -22.35 -16.48
C GLY A 20 18.22 -23.58 -15.64
N GLU A 21 18.96 -23.88 -14.58
CA GLU A 21 18.63 -24.99 -13.67
C GLU A 21 17.47 -24.62 -12.74
N LEU A 22 16.57 -25.57 -12.50
CA LEU A 22 15.40 -25.41 -11.64
C LEU A 22 15.65 -26.05 -10.27
N ILE A 23 15.57 -25.25 -9.21
CA ILE A 23 15.76 -25.68 -7.82
C ILE A 23 14.47 -25.41 -7.05
N ASP A 24 13.73 -26.46 -6.70
CA ASP A 24 12.53 -26.32 -5.87
C ASP A 24 12.85 -25.70 -4.51
N LEU A 25 12.13 -24.66 -4.13
CA LEU A 25 12.31 -23.98 -2.85
C LEU A 25 11.49 -24.68 -1.78
N LYS A 26 12.10 -24.95 -0.62
CA LYS A 26 11.35 -25.41 0.55
C LYS A 26 10.50 -24.27 1.09
N LYS A 27 9.44 -24.60 1.84
CA LYS A 27 8.58 -23.61 2.50
C LYS A 27 9.36 -22.58 3.32
N SER A 28 10.43 -23.02 4.00
CA SER A 28 11.33 -22.16 4.77
C SER A 28 12.09 -21.16 3.91
N ASP A 29 12.48 -21.56 2.70
CA ASP A 29 13.29 -20.74 1.79
C ASP A 29 12.43 -19.60 1.23
N LEU A 30 11.14 -19.85 1.02
CA LEU A 30 10.16 -18.84 0.60
C LEU A 30 10.02 -17.69 1.61
N LEU A 31 10.30 -17.92 2.90
CA LEU A 31 10.23 -16.87 3.92
C LEU A 31 11.24 -15.74 3.67
N LEU A 32 12.35 -16.02 2.98
CA LEU A 32 13.34 -15.00 2.60
C LEU A 32 12.73 -13.97 1.63
N PHE A 33 11.67 -14.35 0.93
CA PHE A 33 10.99 -13.51 -0.04
C PHE A 33 9.70 -12.89 0.51
N GLU A 34 9.37 -13.08 1.80
CA GLU A 34 8.11 -12.63 2.42
C GLU A 34 7.74 -11.20 2.05
N THR A 35 8.64 -10.25 2.32
CA THR A 35 8.42 -8.82 2.07
C THR A 35 8.19 -8.55 0.59
N MET A 36 9.01 -9.14 -0.28
CA MET A 36 8.89 -9.00 -1.73
C MET A 36 7.53 -9.52 -2.23
N VAL A 37 7.11 -10.70 -1.77
CA VAL A 37 5.84 -11.32 -2.20
C VAL A 37 4.65 -10.50 -1.72
N GLN A 38 4.69 -10.04 -0.45
CA GLN A 38 3.66 -9.18 0.12
C GLN A 38 3.55 -7.89 -0.67
N GLU A 39 4.67 -7.21 -0.93
CA GLU A 39 4.69 -5.97 -1.71
C GLU A 39 4.17 -6.17 -3.14
N ALA A 40 4.55 -7.26 -3.82
CA ALA A 40 4.09 -7.56 -5.18
C ALA A 40 2.57 -7.75 -5.24
N LEU A 41 2.00 -8.58 -4.37
CA LEU A 41 0.54 -8.78 -4.29
C LEU A 41 -0.18 -7.46 -4.00
N GLU A 42 0.39 -6.67 -3.09
CA GLU A 42 -0.16 -5.38 -2.71
C GLU A 42 -0.09 -4.37 -3.88
N GLN A 43 0.97 -4.36 -4.70
CA GLN A 43 1.01 -3.55 -5.92
C GLN A 43 -0.08 -3.94 -6.93
N GLU A 44 -0.36 -5.23 -7.08
CA GLU A 44 -1.43 -5.71 -7.95
C GLU A 44 -2.81 -5.27 -7.44
N LYS A 45 -3.08 -5.46 -6.14
CA LYS A 45 -4.32 -4.98 -5.51
C LYS A 45 -4.56 -3.50 -5.80
N LEU A 46 -3.50 -2.70 -5.79
CA LEU A 46 -3.57 -1.29 -6.11
C LEU A 46 -3.89 -1.02 -7.59
N TYR A 47 -3.30 -1.77 -8.52
CA TYR A 47 -3.60 -1.64 -9.95
C TYR A 47 -5.08 -1.90 -10.23
N TYR A 48 -5.65 -2.95 -9.63
CA TYR A 48 -7.06 -3.34 -9.84
C TYR A 48 -8.06 -2.53 -9.03
N ARG A 49 -7.56 -1.61 -8.20
CA ARG A 49 -8.40 -0.72 -7.41
C ARG A 49 -9.04 0.34 -8.32
N LYS A 50 -10.38 0.35 -8.36
CA LYS A 50 -11.14 1.30 -9.19
C LYS A 50 -11.15 2.72 -8.61
N ASN A 51 -11.13 2.86 -7.30
CA ASN A 51 -11.24 4.12 -6.57
C ASN A 51 -10.34 4.11 -5.33
N ALA A 52 -10.40 5.15 -4.49
CA ALA A 52 -9.62 5.19 -3.24
C ALA A 52 -10.13 4.24 -2.14
N SER A 53 -11.30 3.61 -2.29
CA SER A 53 -11.89 2.77 -1.24
C SER A 53 -11.03 1.56 -0.88
N LEU A 54 -11.14 1.01 0.33
CA LEU A 54 -10.42 -0.20 0.74
C LEU A 54 -10.59 -1.32 -0.29
N PHE A 55 -9.49 -2.00 -0.61
CA PHE A 55 -9.51 -3.09 -1.59
C PHE A 55 -10.54 -4.15 -1.20
N ASN A 56 -11.35 -4.59 -2.17
CA ASN A 56 -12.41 -5.57 -1.96
C ASN A 56 -12.59 -6.45 -3.19
N LEU A 57 -12.10 -7.70 -3.13
CA LEU A 57 -12.22 -8.64 -4.24
C LEU A 57 -13.67 -9.07 -4.52
N MET A 58 -14.61 -8.84 -3.59
CA MET A 58 -16.04 -9.08 -3.85
C MET A 58 -16.59 -8.27 -5.03
N GLU A 59 -15.96 -7.16 -5.42
CA GLU A 59 -16.34 -6.40 -6.61
C GLU A 59 -16.24 -7.20 -7.92
N ARG A 60 -15.43 -8.26 -7.95
CA ARG A 60 -15.29 -9.18 -9.09
C ARG A 60 -16.09 -10.47 -8.91
N TYR A 61 -16.71 -10.66 -7.75
CA TYR A 61 -17.50 -11.86 -7.48
C TYR A 61 -18.84 -11.77 -8.20
N ALA A 62 -19.15 -12.74 -9.06
CA ALA A 62 -20.41 -12.78 -9.81
C ALA A 62 -21.11 -14.15 -9.76
N ALA A 63 -20.59 -15.07 -8.95
CA ALA A 63 -21.05 -16.46 -8.96
C ALA A 63 -22.36 -16.68 -8.18
N ASP A 64 -22.60 -15.92 -7.10
CA ASP A 64 -23.77 -16.09 -6.24
C ASP A 64 -24.16 -14.78 -5.51
N ASP A 65 -25.32 -14.20 -5.82
CA ASP A 65 -25.72 -12.93 -5.20
C ASP A 65 -25.99 -13.06 -3.69
N SER A 66 -26.37 -14.26 -3.20
CA SER A 66 -26.55 -14.50 -1.76
C SER A 66 -25.25 -14.35 -0.96
N VAL A 67 -24.11 -14.68 -1.58
CA VAL A 67 -22.78 -14.48 -0.98
C VAL A 67 -22.45 -12.99 -0.90
N LYS A 68 -22.77 -12.18 -1.92
CA LYS A 68 -22.52 -10.72 -1.90
C LYS A 68 -23.28 -10.02 -0.78
N GLU A 69 -24.49 -10.48 -0.47
CA GLU A 69 -25.29 -9.91 0.61
C GLU A 69 -24.62 -10.17 1.97
N LYS A 70 -24.03 -11.36 2.15
CA LYS A 70 -23.42 -11.83 3.41
C LYS A 70 -21.97 -11.45 3.60
N VAL A 71 -21.20 -11.19 2.54
CA VAL A 71 -19.78 -10.83 2.61
C VAL A 71 -19.61 -9.33 2.45
N LYS A 72 -19.12 -8.66 3.50
CA LYS A 72 -18.85 -7.22 3.51
C LYS A 72 -17.57 -6.88 2.74
N ASN A 73 -16.53 -7.68 2.93
CA ASN A 73 -15.23 -7.49 2.29
C ASN A 73 -14.53 -8.84 2.10
N LEU A 74 -13.84 -8.99 0.98
CA LEU A 74 -12.91 -10.08 0.73
C LEU A 74 -11.53 -9.48 0.42
N ASP A 75 -10.62 -9.60 1.36
CA ASP A 75 -9.23 -9.19 1.21
C ASP A 75 -8.32 -10.40 1.00
N VAL A 76 -7.25 -10.22 0.22
CA VAL A 76 -6.24 -11.26 -0.03
C VAL A 76 -4.89 -10.74 0.44
N GLN A 77 -4.21 -11.54 1.27
CA GLN A 77 -2.93 -11.20 1.88
C GLN A 77 -1.97 -12.38 1.78
N VAL A 78 -0.66 -12.11 1.73
CA VAL A 78 0.35 -13.15 1.96
C VAL A 78 0.77 -13.10 3.43
N LYS A 79 0.65 -14.23 4.12
CA LYS A 79 0.96 -14.37 5.54
C LYS A 79 1.93 -15.52 5.77
N LYS A 80 2.81 -15.33 6.73
CA LYS A 80 3.68 -16.38 7.26
C LYS A 80 2.93 -17.20 8.31
N GLU A 81 3.02 -18.53 8.21
CA GLU A 81 2.55 -19.45 9.25
C GLU A 81 3.34 -20.77 9.22
N GLN A 82 3.62 -21.36 10.40
CA GLN A 82 4.21 -22.71 10.55
C GLN A 82 5.32 -23.04 9.52
N GLU A 83 6.29 -22.13 9.36
CA GLU A 83 7.47 -22.23 8.49
C GLU A 83 7.27 -22.05 6.97
N GLY A 84 6.13 -21.50 6.52
CA GLY A 84 5.92 -21.18 5.10
C GLY A 84 5.12 -19.91 4.85
N LEU A 85 5.05 -19.52 3.59
CA LEU A 85 4.16 -18.46 3.10
C LEU A 85 2.84 -19.06 2.62
N TYR A 86 1.77 -18.35 2.94
CA TYR A 86 0.41 -18.71 2.59
C TYR A 86 -0.33 -17.51 2.03
N VAL A 87 -1.17 -17.74 1.03
CA VAL A 87 -2.21 -16.79 0.65
C VAL A 87 -3.38 -16.98 1.60
N CYS A 88 -3.77 -15.90 2.27
CA CYS A 88 -4.90 -15.82 3.17
C CYS A 88 -5.99 -14.96 2.52
N ALA A 89 -7.07 -15.59 2.06
CA ALA A 89 -8.30 -14.92 1.69
C ALA A 89 -9.17 -14.72 2.93
N SER A 90 -9.34 -13.47 3.34
CA SER A 90 -10.05 -13.07 4.56
C SER A 90 -11.41 -12.49 4.22
N LEU A 91 -12.49 -13.22 4.54
CA LEU A 91 -13.87 -12.79 4.36
C LEU A 91 -14.39 -12.12 5.62
N ALA A 92 -14.71 -10.83 5.55
CA ALA A 92 -15.50 -10.15 6.58
C ALA A 92 -16.99 -10.46 6.39
N LEU A 93 -17.56 -11.24 7.30
CA LEU A 93 -18.92 -11.76 7.19
C LEU A 93 -19.91 -10.90 7.98
N LYS A 94 -21.04 -10.56 7.35
CA LYS A 94 -22.26 -10.07 8.02
C LYS A 94 -23.04 -11.23 8.63
N GLU A 95 -23.10 -12.34 7.90
CA GLU A 95 -23.77 -13.58 8.28
C GLU A 95 -22.90 -14.79 7.90
N PRO A 96 -23.03 -15.94 8.60
CA PRO A 96 -22.30 -17.15 8.25
C PRO A 96 -22.70 -17.67 6.86
N LEU A 97 -21.72 -18.20 6.13
CA LEU A 97 -21.95 -18.83 4.83
C LEU A 97 -22.46 -20.26 5.02
N THR A 98 -23.40 -20.67 4.17
CA THR A 98 -23.79 -22.08 4.03
C THR A 98 -22.69 -22.89 3.35
N PRO A 99 -22.68 -24.23 3.45
CA PRO A 99 -21.69 -25.05 2.74
C PRO A 99 -21.64 -24.82 1.22
N LYS A 100 -22.80 -24.57 0.59
CA LYS A 100 -22.90 -24.28 -0.85
C LYS A 100 -22.32 -22.91 -1.20
N GLU A 101 -22.63 -21.89 -0.39
CA GLU A 101 -22.06 -20.54 -0.53
C GLU A 101 -20.53 -20.56 -0.35
N LEU A 102 -20.05 -21.32 0.64
CA LEU A 102 -18.62 -21.50 0.89
C LEU A 102 -17.90 -22.23 -0.25
N GLU A 103 -18.53 -23.24 -0.83
CA GLU A 103 -18.01 -23.91 -2.03
C GLU A 103 -17.94 -22.95 -3.22
N ALA A 104 -18.95 -22.11 -3.42
CA ALA A 104 -18.95 -21.08 -4.46
C ALA A 104 -17.81 -20.07 -4.28
N VAL A 105 -17.54 -19.62 -3.04
CA VAL A 105 -16.39 -18.75 -2.71
C VAL A 105 -15.07 -19.44 -3.01
N GLN A 106 -14.89 -20.68 -2.56
CA GLN A 106 -13.63 -21.42 -2.79
C GLN A 106 -13.38 -21.65 -4.28
N ASN A 107 -14.41 -22.02 -5.05
CA ASN A 107 -14.29 -22.18 -6.50
C ASN A 107 -13.91 -20.86 -7.20
N PHE A 108 -14.52 -19.75 -6.78
CA PHE A 108 -14.14 -18.43 -7.27
C PHE A 108 -12.67 -18.12 -6.99
N LEU A 109 -12.20 -18.33 -5.74
CA LEU A 109 -10.80 -18.12 -5.37
C LEU A 109 -9.85 -19.02 -6.18
N SER A 110 -10.15 -20.31 -6.32
CA SER A 110 -9.36 -21.24 -7.14
C SER A 110 -9.25 -20.76 -8.59
N MET A 111 -10.35 -20.31 -9.20
CA MET A 111 -10.31 -19.74 -10.55
C MET A 111 -9.45 -18.47 -10.62
N GLN A 112 -9.54 -17.60 -9.61
CA GLN A 112 -8.67 -16.42 -9.54
C GLN A 112 -7.20 -16.86 -9.44
N TYR A 113 -6.87 -17.92 -8.71
CA TYR A 113 -5.48 -18.39 -8.62
C TYR A 113 -5.00 -19.12 -9.88
N GLU A 114 -5.84 -19.90 -10.57
CA GLU A 114 -5.44 -20.65 -11.77
C GLU A 114 -5.24 -19.76 -12.99
N VAL A 115 -6.17 -18.84 -13.23
CA VAL A 115 -6.09 -17.89 -14.36
C VAL A 115 -5.09 -16.77 -14.05
N GLY A 116 -4.75 -16.62 -12.77
CA GLY A 116 -3.93 -15.55 -12.26
C GLY A 116 -4.75 -14.52 -11.49
N ILE A 117 -4.32 -14.18 -10.27
CA ILE A 117 -5.07 -13.27 -9.42
C ILE A 117 -5.12 -11.94 -10.16
N PHE A 118 -6.31 -11.39 -10.36
CA PHE A 118 -6.45 -10.13 -11.06
C PHE A 118 -5.91 -10.15 -12.50
N ASP A 119 -6.16 -11.15 -13.34
CA ASP A 119 -5.65 -11.16 -14.73
C ASP A 119 -4.10 -11.14 -14.85
N THR A 120 -3.37 -11.36 -13.75
CA THR A 120 -1.90 -11.45 -13.73
C THR A 120 -1.47 -12.90 -13.55
N SER A 121 -0.64 -13.41 -14.45
CA SER A 121 -0.25 -14.83 -14.55
C SER A 121 0.08 -15.45 -13.20
N ARG A 122 -0.61 -16.52 -12.80
CA ARG A 122 -0.41 -17.32 -11.57
C ARG A 122 1.03 -17.49 -11.10
N LEU A 123 1.97 -17.61 -12.03
CA LEU A 123 3.40 -17.61 -11.76
C LEU A 123 3.94 -16.19 -11.70
N ARG A 124 4.52 -15.81 -10.57
CA ARG A 124 5.22 -14.53 -10.40
C ARG A 124 6.71 -14.77 -10.39
N SER A 125 7.43 -14.06 -11.23
CA SER A 125 8.89 -14.16 -11.28
C SER A 125 9.56 -12.88 -10.82
N HIS A 126 10.62 -13.02 -10.04
CA HIS A 126 11.41 -11.91 -9.51
C HIS A 126 12.90 -12.19 -9.71
N SER A 127 13.59 -11.29 -10.41
CA SER A 127 15.04 -11.38 -10.59
C SER A 127 15.77 -11.12 -9.27
N VAL A 128 16.74 -11.97 -8.96
CA VAL A 128 17.67 -11.85 -7.83
C VAL A 128 19.11 -11.94 -8.34
N GLU A 129 20.11 -11.70 -7.49
CA GLU A 129 21.51 -11.58 -7.92
C GLU A 129 22.04 -12.82 -8.68
N GLU A 130 21.58 -14.02 -8.33
CA GLU A 130 22.08 -15.29 -8.87
C GLU A 130 21.12 -15.95 -9.88
N GLY A 131 20.01 -15.29 -10.24
CA GLY A 131 18.98 -15.88 -11.12
C GLY A 131 17.59 -15.30 -10.93
N GLU A 132 16.56 -16.14 -10.97
CA GLU A 132 15.16 -15.74 -10.89
C GLU A 132 14.38 -16.64 -9.92
N VAL A 133 13.64 -16.04 -9.00
CA VAL A 133 12.73 -16.77 -8.11
C VAL A 133 11.35 -16.75 -8.73
N VAL A 134 10.75 -17.92 -8.91
CA VAL A 134 9.39 -18.09 -9.42
C VAL A 134 8.48 -18.61 -8.32
N LEU A 135 7.40 -17.89 -8.08
CA LEU A 135 6.39 -18.15 -7.08
C LEU A 135 5.10 -18.62 -7.76
N ASP A 136 4.58 -19.77 -7.32
CA ASP A 136 3.33 -20.33 -7.80
C ASP A 136 2.25 -20.18 -6.72
N PHE A 137 1.23 -19.39 -7.05
CA PHE A 137 0.07 -19.11 -6.21
C PHE A 137 -1.10 -20.08 -6.46
N SER A 138 -0.91 -21.14 -7.26
CA SER A 138 -1.95 -22.13 -7.52
C SER A 138 -2.47 -22.79 -6.25
N VAL A 139 -3.75 -23.13 -6.29
CA VAL A 139 -4.40 -23.98 -5.30
C VAL A 139 -4.86 -25.23 -6.02
N GLY A 140 -4.30 -26.38 -5.68
CA GLY A 140 -4.71 -27.65 -6.26
C GLY A 140 -6.20 -27.91 -6.00
N THR A 141 -6.97 -28.19 -7.04
CA THR A 141 -8.44 -28.40 -6.98
C THR A 141 -8.90 -29.51 -6.01
N LYS A 142 -7.98 -30.36 -5.55
CA LYS A 142 -8.23 -31.45 -4.60
C LYS A 142 -7.83 -31.14 -3.16
N GLU A 143 -7.04 -30.09 -2.92
CA GLU A 143 -6.58 -29.67 -1.59
C GLU A 143 -7.30 -28.37 -1.23
N ARG A 144 -8.53 -28.52 -0.73
CA ARG A 144 -9.39 -27.40 -0.37
C ARG A 144 -8.72 -26.54 0.70
N PHE A 145 -8.79 -25.22 0.52
CA PHE A 145 -8.33 -24.19 1.45
C PHE A 145 -8.48 -24.63 2.91
N SER A 146 -7.40 -24.53 3.68
CA SER A 146 -7.53 -24.79 5.11
C SER A 146 -8.37 -23.66 5.72
N GLN A 147 -9.48 -24.05 6.36
CA GLN A 147 -10.44 -23.12 6.92
C GLN A 147 -10.05 -22.81 8.36
N LYS A 148 -9.96 -21.52 8.65
CA LYS A 148 -9.84 -21.04 10.03
C LYS A 148 -10.97 -20.05 10.24
N GLU A 149 -11.99 -20.48 10.98
CA GLU A 149 -12.93 -19.54 11.57
C GLU A 149 -12.19 -18.82 12.69
N VAL A 150 -11.84 -17.57 12.42
CA VAL A 150 -11.21 -16.74 13.43
C VAL A 150 -12.30 -15.85 13.99
N GLN A 151 -12.68 -16.12 15.24
CA GLN A 151 -13.28 -15.09 16.08
C GLN A 151 -12.21 -14.04 16.33
N CYS A 152 -12.02 -13.16 15.35
CA CYS A 152 -11.33 -11.93 15.61
C CYS A 152 -12.25 -11.15 16.56
N GLU A 153 -11.87 -11.08 17.84
CA GLU A 153 -11.85 -9.76 18.43
C GLU A 153 -10.94 -8.94 17.53
N THR A 154 -11.49 -8.35 16.47
CA THR A 154 -10.79 -7.33 15.69
C THR A 154 -10.58 -6.21 16.69
N GLN A 155 -9.49 -6.30 17.44
CA GLN A 155 -9.03 -5.22 18.26
C GLN A 155 -8.73 -4.14 17.24
N LYS A 156 -9.67 -3.19 17.13
CA LYS A 156 -9.53 -2.07 16.23
C LYS A 156 -8.17 -1.46 16.47
N LYS A 157 -7.47 -1.09 15.40
CA LYS A 157 -6.21 -0.36 15.49
C LYS A 157 -6.43 0.97 16.19
N TYR A 158 -7.56 1.62 15.89
CA TYR A 158 -7.94 2.90 16.47
C TYR A 158 -9.46 3.08 16.55
N GLU A 159 -9.88 4.05 17.35
CA GLU A 159 -11.24 4.56 17.37
C GLU A 159 -11.31 6.00 16.86
N ILE A 160 -12.47 6.37 16.33
CA ILE A 160 -12.85 7.75 16.04
C ILE A 160 -13.60 8.26 17.28
N THR A 161 -13.08 9.31 17.91
CA THR A 161 -13.63 9.85 19.16
C THR A 161 -14.69 10.91 18.90
N SER A 162 -15.41 11.36 19.94
CA SER A 162 -16.35 12.47 19.85
C SER A 162 -15.68 13.87 19.82
N LEU A 163 -14.35 13.94 19.86
CA LEU A 163 -13.61 15.20 19.78
C LEU A 163 -13.58 15.71 18.34
N ALA A 164 -14.51 16.59 18.02
CA ALA A 164 -14.61 17.21 16.71
C ALA A 164 -13.50 18.25 16.45
N HIS A 165 -13.11 18.40 15.19
CA HIS A 165 -12.17 19.43 14.76
C HIS A 165 -12.80 20.84 14.95
N PRO A 166 -12.07 21.83 15.51
CA PRO A 166 -12.64 23.14 15.84
C PRO A 166 -13.25 23.91 14.65
N GLN A 167 -12.67 23.74 13.46
CA GLN A 167 -13.13 24.41 12.23
C GLN A 167 -14.02 23.52 11.35
N PHE A 168 -13.96 22.20 11.53
CA PHE A 168 -14.61 21.23 10.64
C PHE A 168 -15.35 20.19 11.50
N PRO A 169 -16.56 20.51 12.01
CA PRO A 169 -17.22 19.69 13.04
C PRO A 169 -17.57 18.25 12.63
N TRP A 170 -17.54 17.94 11.33
CA TRP A 170 -17.73 16.58 10.81
C TRP A 170 -16.46 15.71 10.90
N LEU A 171 -15.30 16.31 11.12
CA LEU A 171 -14.04 15.60 11.34
C LEU A 171 -13.82 15.34 12.82
N HIS A 172 -13.33 14.15 13.12
CA HIS A 172 -13.22 13.64 14.48
C HIS A 172 -11.83 13.08 14.75
N ARG A 173 -11.33 13.33 15.96
CA ARG A 173 -9.98 12.95 16.33
C ARG A 173 -9.87 11.44 16.57
N ILE A 174 -8.80 10.83 16.07
CA ILE A 174 -8.53 9.39 16.27
C ILE A 174 -7.70 9.12 17.52
N ARG A 175 -7.88 7.93 18.11
CA ARG A 175 -7.07 7.45 19.23
C ARG A 175 -6.67 5.99 19.03
N ALA A 176 -5.40 5.68 19.22
CA ALA A 176 -4.86 4.32 19.09
C ALA A 176 -5.41 3.41 20.19
N LEU A 177 -5.83 2.20 19.82
CA LEU A 177 -6.35 1.18 20.73
C LEU A 177 -5.37 0.02 20.98
N VAL A 178 -4.31 -0.02 20.18
CA VAL A 178 -3.17 -0.96 20.22
C VAL A 178 -1.86 -0.18 20.09
N ASN A 179 -0.73 -0.85 20.31
CA ASN A 179 0.56 -0.34 19.85
C ASN A 179 0.62 -0.53 18.33
N ILE A 180 0.79 0.56 17.58
CA ILE A 180 0.76 0.54 16.10
C ILE A 180 2.18 0.44 15.54
N ASN A 181 3.09 1.24 16.08
CA ASN A 181 4.52 1.24 15.77
C ASN A 181 5.29 1.80 16.99
N GLU A 182 6.61 2.01 16.87
CA GLU A 182 7.46 2.49 17.96
C GLU A 182 7.07 3.90 18.47
N GLU A 183 6.50 4.73 17.60
CA GLU A 183 6.11 6.12 17.91
C GLU A 183 4.66 6.24 18.40
N VAL A 184 3.82 5.24 18.13
CA VAL A 184 2.38 5.24 18.41
C VAL A 184 2.00 4.08 19.32
N PRO A 185 2.30 4.19 20.64
CA PRO A 185 1.79 3.24 21.63
C PRO A 185 0.28 3.38 21.82
N LYS A 186 -0.34 2.37 22.44
CA LYS A 186 -1.76 2.36 22.78
C LYS A 186 -2.16 3.62 23.56
N GLY A 187 -3.28 4.22 23.18
CA GLY A 187 -3.84 5.42 23.79
C GLY A 187 -3.36 6.74 23.16
N THR A 188 -2.40 6.69 22.24
CA THR A 188 -1.87 7.86 21.54
C THR A 188 -2.95 8.53 20.69
N TRP A 189 -3.01 9.86 20.76
CA TRP A 189 -3.89 10.68 19.93
C TRP A 189 -3.28 10.89 18.55
N GLY A 190 -4.10 10.75 17.51
CA GLY A 190 -3.71 11.08 16.14
C GLY A 190 -4.36 12.38 15.65
N GLY A 191 -4.38 12.53 14.32
CA GLY A 191 -5.09 13.59 13.60
C GLY A 191 -6.58 13.30 13.46
N PHE A 192 -7.17 13.74 12.35
CA PHE A 192 -8.62 13.75 12.17
C PHE A 192 -9.06 12.98 10.93
N VAL A 193 -10.18 12.29 11.06
CA VAL A 193 -10.86 11.60 9.96
C VAL A 193 -12.35 11.93 9.95
N GLU A 194 -12.99 11.78 8.78
CA GLU A 194 -14.45 11.90 8.66
C GLU A 194 -15.15 10.57 8.96
N HIS A 195 -14.60 9.48 8.41
CA HIS A 195 -15.15 8.13 8.52
C HIS A 195 -14.03 7.09 8.73
N GLU A 196 -14.40 5.89 9.21
CA GLU A 196 -13.46 4.79 9.49
C GLU A 196 -12.70 4.32 8.23
N GLN A 197 -13.25 4.56 7.04
CA GLN A 197 -12.62 4.21 5.78
C GLN A 197 -11.42 5.11 5.44
N ASN A 198 -11.33 6.32 6.01
CA ASN A 198 -10.25 7.26 5.67
C ASN A 198 -8.88 6.81 6.17
N LEU A 199 -8.82 5.98 7.20
CA LEU A 199 -7.57 5.40 7.71
C LEU A 199 -7.77 3.89 7.88
N SER A 200 -6.97 3.09 7.18
CA SER A 200 -7.10 1.63 7.27
C SER A 200 -6.94 1.14 8.70
N GLN A 201 -7.74 0.14 9.10
CA GLN A 201 -7.59 -0.58 10.38
C GLN A 201 -6.43 -1.58 10.34
N GLU A 202 -5.82 -1.78 9.17
CA GLU A 202 -4.70 -2.70 8.94
C GLU A 202 -3.40 -1.92 8.64
N GLY A 203 -2.26 -2.60 8.72
CA GLY A 203 -0.94 -1.97 8.53
C GLY A 203 -0.55 -0.98 9.63
N THR A 204 0.59 -0.32 9.44
CA THR A 204 1.17 0.64 10.40
C THR A 204 0.80 2.10 10.09
N CYS A 205 -0.04 2.34 9.08
CA CYS A 205 -0.40 3.68 8.64
C CYS A 205 -1.07 4.47 9.76
N TRP A 206 -0.75 5.75 9.81
CA TRP A 206 -1.20 6.63 10.88
C TRP A 206 -1.27 8.09 10.44
N ILE A 207 -2.21 8.82 11.04
CA ILE A 207 -2.39 10.26 10.85
C ILE A 207 -1.99 10.91 12.17
N TYR A 208 -0.92 11.69 12.15
CA TYR A 208 -0.31 12.36 13.29
C TYR A 208 -0.82 13.80 13.44
N ASP A 209 -0.56 14.41 14.60
CA ASP A 209 -0.73 15.84 14.86
C ASP A 209 -2.13 16.41 14.56
N GLN A 210 -2.23 17.33 13.59
CA GLN A 210 -3.44 17.99 13.10
C GLN A 210 -3.76 17.57 11.66
N ALA A 211 -3.12 16.52 11.14
CA ALA A 211 -3.33 16.10 9.78
C ALA A 211 -4.73 15.52 9.59
N ILE A 212 -5.24 15.61 8.36
CA ILE A 212 -6.62 15.29 8.03
C ILE A 212 -6.64 14.30 6.87
N CYS A 213 -7.45 13.25 7.01
CA CYS A 213 -7.91 12.45 5.87
C CYS A 213 -9.44 12.41 5.85
N CYS A 214 -10.08 12.95 4.83
CA CYS A 214 -11.53 13.10 4.76
C CYS A 214 -12.11 12.81 3.37
N GLU A 215 -13.42 12.97 3.22
CA GLU A 215 -14.16 12.63 2.00
C GLU A 215 -13.93 11.14 1.63
N HIS A 216 -13.58 10.84 0.38
CA HIS A 216 -13.27 9.47 -0.07
C HIS A 216 -11.77 9.14 -0.03
N ALA A 217 -10.93 10.02 0.52
CA ALA A 217 -9.50 9.77 0.59
C ALA A 217 -9.19 8.65 1.60
N VAL A 218 -8.12 7.89 1.33
CA VAL A 218 -7.71 6.75 2.16
C VAL A 218 -6.21 6.79 2.41
N VAL A 219 -5.85 6.60 3.68
CA VAL A 219 -4.48 6.38 4.16
C VAL A 219 -4.36 4.92 4.61
N GLU A 220 -3.45 4.16 4.03
CA GLU A 220 -3.31 2.73 4.29
C GLU A 220 -1.85 2.23 4.24
N ARG A 221 -1.64 0.96 4.59
CA ARG A 221 -0.33 0.29 4.64
C ARG A 221 0.61 0.92 5.66
N ASN A 222 1.73 1.51 5.24
CA ASN A 222 2.70 2.17 6.10
C ASN A 222 2.72 3.69 5.87
N ALA A 223 1.76 4.22 5.12
CA ALA A 223 1.70 5.64 4.83
C ALA A 223 1.47 6.48 6.09
N ALA A 224 2.07 7.66 6.13
CA ALA A 224 1.99 8.54 7.28
C ALA A 224 1.72 10.00 6.88
N LEU A 225 0.78 10.63 7.58
CA LEU A 225 0.47 12.05 7.44
C LEU A 225 0.83 12.78 8.72
N PHE A 226 1.65 13.82 8.63
CA PHE A 226 2.13 14.59 9.77
C PHE A 226 1.65 16.05 9.73
N GLN A 227 1.73 16.71 10.88
CA GLN A 227 1.50 18.14 11.07
C GLN A 227 0.11 18.60 10.59
N GLU A 228 0.00 19.40 9.54
CA GLU A 228 -1.26 19.96 9.01
C GLU A 228 -1.54 19.44 7.58
N SER A 229 -1.00 18.27 7.24
CA SER A 229 -1.15 17.70 5.90
C SER A 229 -2.58 17.20 5.68
N VAL A 230 -3.06 17.26 4.44
CA VAL A 230 -4.45 16.96 4.11
C VAL A 230 -4.52 15.98 2.93
N ALA A 231 -5.20 14.85 3.13
CA ALA A 231 -5.68 13.99 2.06
C ALA A 231 -7.22 14.12 1.94
N LYS A 232 -7.72 14.44 0.74
CA LYS A 232 -9.16 14.62 0.46
C LYS A 232 -9.51 14.28 -0.99
N GLY A 233 -10.77 14.38 -1.38
CA GLY A 233 -11.28 13.88 -2.66
C GLY A 233 -11.24 12.36 -2.70
N ASN A 234 -10.67 11.79 -3.76
CA ASN A 234 -10.43 10.35 -3.93
C ASN A 234 -8.93 10.04 -3.82
N ALA A 235 -8.18 10.78 -2.99
CA ALA A 235 -6.74 10.61 -2.90
C ALA A 235 -6.41 9.31 -2.17
N LEU A 236 -5.44 8.56 -2.70
CA LEU A 236 -4.93 7.35 -2.06
C LEU A 236 -3.48 7.55 -1.66
N VAL A 237 -3.23 7.62 -0.36
CA VAL A 237 -1.90 7.67 0.23
C VAL A 237 -1.61 6.30 0.83
N THR A 238 -0.70 5.55 0.21
CA THR A 238 -0.46 4.13 0.49
C THR A 238 1.04 3.82 0.44
N GLY A 239 1.39 2.54 0.57
CA GLY A 239 2.79 2.08 0.61
C GLY A 239 3.55 2.70 1.77
N ASP A 240 4.67 3.34 1.48
CA ASP A 240 5.57 4.04 2.41
C ASP A 240 5.55 5.57 2.21
N ALA A 241 4.53 6.09 1.53
CA ALA A 241 4.38 7.52 1.29
C ALA A 241 4.26 8.32 2.59
N VAL A 242 4.94 9.47 2.66
CA VAL A 242 4.88 10.37 3.81
C VAL A 242 4.55 11.80 3.40
N MET A 243 3.57 12.38 4.07
CA MET A 243 3.17 13.78 3.87
C MET A 243 3.46 14.59 5.14
N TYR A 244 4.07 15.77 4.97
CA TYR A 244 4.48 16.65 6.05
C TYR A 244 3.88 18.06 5.90
N GLN A 245 3.95 18.82 7.00
CA GLN A 245 3.57 20.24 7.09
C GLN A 245 2.19 20.52 6.53
N THR A 246 2.03 21.38 5.53
CA THR A 246 0.74 21.82 4.96
C THR A 246 0.50 21.21 3.57
N SER A 247 1.11 20.06 3.29
CA SER A 247 1.01 19.41 1.98
C SER A 247 -0.40 18.86 1.75
N VAL A 248 -0.81 18.80 0.49
CA VAL A 248 -2.18 18.39 0.12
C VAL A 248 -2.16 17.32 -0.96
N ALA A 249 -2.91 16.25 -0.74
CA ALA A 249 -3.28 15.25 -1.74
C ALA A 249 -4.79 15.41 -2.00
N GLU A 250 -5.19 15.68 -3.24
CA GLU A 250 -6.57 16.00 -3.58
C GLU A 250 -6.97 15.46 -4.97
N GLY A 251 -8.23 15.08 -5.14
CA GLY A 251 -8.72 14.45 -6.37
C GLY A 251 -8.35 12.97 -6.43
N ASP A 252 -8.25 12.38 -7.62
CA ASP A 252 -8.00 10.94 -7.83
C ASP A 252 -6.51 10.54 -7.82
N CYS A 253 -5.69 11.24 -7.03
CA CYS A 253 -4.24 11.04 -7.04
C CYS A 253 -3.83 9.80 -6.23
N ARG A 254 -2.70 9.21 -6.60
CA ARG A 254 -2.14 8.02 -5.96
C ARG A 254 -0.70 8.28 -5.55
N ILE A 255 -0.45 8.26 -4.24
CA ILE A 255 0.88 8.45 -3.65
C ILE A 255 1.26 7.14 -2.96
N GLN A 256 2.16 6.39 -3.56
CA GLN A 256 2.58 5.08 -3.08
C GLN A 256 3.90 5.11 -2.32
N SER A 257 4.75 6.06 -2.65
CA SER A 257 6.07 6.21 -2.06
C SER A 257 6.59 7.61 -2.27
N GLY A 258 7.48 8.06 -1.40
CA GLY A 258 8.12 9.36 -1.45
C GLY A 258 7.59 10.31 -0.38
N GLU A 259 8.27 11.45 -0.28
CA GLU A 259 8.01 12.43 0.74
C GLU A 259 7.48 13.74 0.13
N ILE A 260 6.39 14.25 0.67
CA ILE A 260 5.70 15.45 0.21
C ILE A 260 5.71 16.47 1.35
N TRP A 261 6.33 17.62 1.12
CA TRP A 261 6.61 18.62 2.15
C TRP A 261 6.00 19.99 1.83
N ASP A 262 5.99 20.86 2.84
CA ASP A 262 5.59 22.26 2.81
C ASP A 262 4.17 22.46 2.25
N ARG A 263 4.02 23.20 1.15
CA ARG A 263 2.74 23.53 0.50
C ARG A 263 2.55 22.76 -0.81
N ALA A 264 3.27 21.64 -0.96
CA ALA A 264 3.20 20.85 -2.18
C ALA A 264 1.81 20.24 -2.32
N ARG A 265 1.30 20.26 -3.55
CA ARG A 265 -0.03 19.76 -3.87
C ARG A 265 0.07 18.67 -4.92
N ILE A 266 -0.38 17.48 -4.57
CA ILE A 266 -0.55 16.35 -5.49
C ILE A 266 -2.04 16.30 -5.85
N GLN A 267 -2.35 16.45 -7.13
CA GLN A 267 -3.70 16.73 -7.58
C GLN A 267 -4.11 15.95 -8.83
N GLY A 268 -5.41 15.85 -9.08
CA GLY A 268 -5.96 15.20 -10.26
C GLY A 268 -5.61 13.71 -10.27
N THR A 269 -5.13 13.19 -11.40
CA THR A 269 -4.78 11.76 -11.55
C THR A 269 -3.28 11.51 -11.35
N ALA A 270 -2.57 12.39 -10.62
CA ALA A 270 -1.14 12.28 -10.40
C ALA A 270 -0.75 10.94 -9.74
N GLN A 271 0.38 10.38 -10.16
CA GLN A 271 0.94 9.16 -9.59
C GLN A 271 2.35 9.44 -9.07
N VAL A 272 2.59 9.22 -7.79
CA VAL A 272 3.89 9.37 -7.14
C VAL A 272 4.32 8.01 -6.59
N ALA A 273 5.42 7.47 -7.10
CA ALA A 273 5.86 6.12 -6.76
C ALA A 273 7.39 5.98 -6.75
N ALA A 274 7.88 4.95 -6.06
CA ALA A 274 9.28 4.58 -6.14
C ALA A 274 9.63 4.01 -7.52
N SER A 275 10.91 4.08 -7.87
CA SER A 275 11.45 3.35 -9.01
C SER A 275 11.38 1.85 -8.73
N TRP A 276 10.68 1.10 -9.58
CA TRP A 276 10.63 -0.36 -9.47
C TRP A 276 12.02 -1.01 -9.56
N LYS A 277 12.97 -0.36 -10.27
CA LYS A 277 14.33 -0.88 -10.47
C LYS A 277 15.27 -0.58 -9.32
N THR A 278 15.13 0.59 -8.68
CA THR A 278 16.11 1.08 -7.69
C THR A 278 15.54 1.22 -6.28
N GLY A 279 14.23 1.13 -6.11
CA GLY A 279 13.53 1.40 -4.85
C GLY A 279 13.52 2.88 -4.42
N TYR A 280 14.25 3.77 -5.11
CA TYR A 280 14.29 5.17 -4.73
C TYR A 280 12.97 5.88 -4.98
N ALA A 281 12.55 6.71 -4.03
CA ALA A 281 11.30 7.44 -4.08
C ALA A 281 11.50 8.95 -4.31
N PRO A 282 10.47 9.66 -4.81
CA PRO A 282 10.53 11.11 -5.03
C PRO A 282 10.51 11.93 -3.74
N LEU A 283 11.11 13.11 -3.80
CA LEU A 283 10.99 14.18 -2.78
C LEU A 283 10.35 15.40 -3.43
N ILE A 284 9.16 15.79 -2.98
CA ILE A 284 8.36 16.88 -3.54
C ILE A 284 8.27 18.01 -2.51
N LEU A 285 8.85 19.17 -2.81
CA LEU A 285 9.03 20.26 -1.84
C LEU A 285 8.35 21.56 -2.28
N GLY A 286 8.16 22.48 -1.31
CA GLY A 286 7.76 23.86 -1.56
C GLY A 286 6.34 23.98 -2.12
N ASP A 287 6.12 24.93 -3.04
CA ASP A 287 4.81 25.20 -3.66
C ASP A 287 4.50 24.33 -4.89
N SER A 288 5.17 23.18 -5.03
CA SER A 288 5.07 22.32 -6.22
C SER A 288 3.63 21.85 -6.46
N GLN A 289 3.12 22.04 -7.68
CA GLN A 289 1.84 21.50 -8.12
C GLN A 289 2.06 20.30 -9.04
N VAL A 290 1.65 19.11 -8.62
CA VAL A 290 1.89 17.85 -9.35
C VAL A 290 0.56 17.26 -9.80
N TYR A 291 0.34 17.25 -11.11
CA TYR A 291 -0.82 16.64 -11.78
C TYR A 291 -0.43 15.40 -12.61
N GLY A 292 0.86 15.25 -12.91
CA GLY A 292 1.41 14.16 -13.71
C GLY A 292 2.14 13.11 -12.88
N ASN A 293 2.90 12.25 -13.54
CA ASN A 293 3.58 11.13 -12.88
C ASN A 293 4.97 11.55 -12.40
N VAL A 294 5.35 11.14 -11.20
CA VAL A 294 6.70 11.34 -10.64
C VAL A 294 7.18 10.01 -10.07
N CYS A 295 8.28 9.49 -10.61
CA CYS A 295 8.79 8.18 -10.24
C CYS A 295 10.31 8.20 -10.05
N GLY A 296 10.80 7.55 -8.99
CA GLY A 296 12.23 7.35 -8.78
C GLY A 296 12.92 8.46 -7.99
N LYS A 297 14.26 8.45 -7.99
CA LYS A 297 15.09 9.41 -7.23
C LYS A 297 15.03 10.83 -7.82
N VAL A 298 13.93 11.54 -7.56
CA VAL A 298 13.64 12.85 -8.13
C VAL A 298 13.35 13.86 -7.02
N LEU A 299 13.99 15.03 -7.07
CA LEU A 299 13.63 16.20 -6.28
C LEU A 299 12.78 17.15 -7.12
N VAL A 300 11.50 17.30 -6.78
CA VAL A 300 10.56 18.21 -7.43
C VAL A 300 10.48 19.52 -6.65
N LYS A 301 10.77 20.63 -7.34
CA LYS A 301 10.66 22.02 -6.88
C LYS A 301 9.99 22.87 -7.96
N GLY A 302 8.83 22.46 -8.42
CA GLY A 302 8.10 23.09 -9.52
C GLY A 302 6.90 22.27 -9.98
N ASN A 303 6.24 22.75 -11.03
CA ASN A 303 4.96 22.18 -11.45
C ASN A 303 5.14 21.04 -12.45
N VAL A 304 4.57 19.88 -12.15
CA VAL A 304 4.44 18.75 -13.07
C VAL A 304 3.02 18.79 -13.63
N LEU A 305 2.90 19.21 -14.88
CA LEU A 305 1.59 19.39 -15.54
C LEU A 305 0.92 18.04 -15.87
N PRO A 306 -0.40 18.04 -16.15
CA PRO A 306 -1.08 16.84 -16.63
C PRO A 306 -0.37 16.24 -17.86
N ASN A 307 -0.39 14.91 -17.98
CA ASN A 307 0.26 14.15 -19.06
C ASN A 307 1.78 14.34 -19.18
N ARG A 308 2.44 14.94 -18.18
CA ARG A 308 3.90 14.94 -18.06
C ARG A 308 4.32 13.90 -17.03
N SER A 309 5.41 13.19 -17.33
CA SER A 309 6.04 12.26 -16.40
C SER A 309 7.48 12.68 -16.12
N VAL A 310 7.87 12.68 -14.85
CA VAL A 310 9.26 12.82 -14.41
C VAL A 310 9.68 11.48 -13.82
N GLU A 311 10.26 10.63 -14.66
CA GLU A 311 10.63 9.27 -14.31
C GLU A 311 12.15 9.13 -14.25
N ASN A 312 12.64 8.51 -13.18
CA ASN A 312 14.05 8.26 -12.98
C ASN A 312 14.29 6.84 -12.46
N GLN A 313 14.61 5.92 -13.36
CA GLN A 313 14.98 4.55 -13.00
C GLN A 313 16.48 4.38 -12.69
N THR A 314 17.21 5.49 -12.49
CA THR A 314 18.65 5.50 -12.19
C THR A 314 18.91 5.88 -10.73
N GLN A 315 20.12 5.59 -10.24
CA GLN A 315 20.53 5.94 -8.87
C GLN A 315 20.91 7.42 -8.71
N ASP A 316 20.99 8.17 -9.80
CA ASP A 316 21.37 9.58 -9.80
C ASP A 316 20.20 10.45 -9.36
N LEU A 317 20.46 11.53 -8.62
CA LEU A 317 19.41 12.48 -8.27
C LEU A 317 19.07 13.38 -9.47
N LEU A 318 17.82 13.36 -9.91
CA LEU A 318 17.27 14.34 -10.85
C LEU A 318 16.55 15.46 -10.11
N VAL A 319 16.88 16.71 -10.41
CA VAL A 319 16.18 17.88 -9.87
C VAL A 319 15.31 18.48 -10.95
N PHE A 320 14.00 18.49 -10.70
CA PHE A 320 12.99 19.08 -11.57
C PHE A 320 12.47 20.39 -10.98
N ARG A 321 12.49 21.47 -11.77
CA ARG A 321 12.05 22.81 -11.34
C ARG A 321 10.91 23.39 -12.17
N GLY A 322 10.24 22.55 -12.98
CA GLY A 322 9.22 22.98 -13.94
C GLY A 322 9.74 23.16 -15.37
N GLY A 323 8.81 23.17 -16.32
CA GLY A 323 9.11 23.19 -17.76
C GLY A 323 9.78 21.90 -18.24
N ASP A 324 10.64 21.98 -19.26
CA ASP A 324 11.40 20.83 -19.78
C ASP A 324 12.77 20.66 -19.08
N SER A 325 13.04 21.42 -18.02
CA SER A 325 14.37 21.48 -17.40
C SER A 325 14.56 20.43 -16.29
N ILE A 326 15.14 19.29 -16.67
CA ILE A 326 15.62 18.26 -15.73
C ILE A 326 17.13 18.40 -15.59
N ARG A 327 17.64 18.55 -14.35
CA ARG A 327 19.08 18.60 -14.08
C ARG A 327 19.51 17.40 -13.27
N LYS A 328 20.46 16.63 -13.82
CA LYS A 328 21.18 15.58 -13.09
C LYS A 328 22.16 16.20 -12.09
N VAL A 329 22.14 15.75 -10.85
CA VAL A 329 23.11 16.17 -9.82
C VAL A 329 24.15 15.08 -9.64
N ASN A 330 25.41 15.38 -9.99
CA ASN A 330 26.53 14.51 -9.67
C ASN A 330 26.88 14.68 -8.19
N GLU A 331 26.61 13.68 -7.36
CA GLU A 331 26.89 13.68 -5.92
C GLU A 331 28.39 13.80 -5.60
N SER A 332 29.28 13.52 -6.56
CA SER A 332 30.74 13.62 -6.46
C SER A 332 31.30 15.06 -6.36
N LYS A 333 30.44 16.10 -6.37
CA LYS A 333 30.85 17.51 -6.21
C LYS A 333 30.39 18.18 -4.91
N LYS A 334 30.24 17.44 -3.80
CA LYS A 334 30.26 18.06 -2.45
C LYS A 334 31.67 18.58 -2.14
N LYS A 335 32.05 19.74 -2.70
CA LYS A 335 33.16 20.53 -2.15
C LYS A 335 32.77 20.94 -0.74
N VAL A 336 33.37 20.29 0.26
CA VAL A 336 33.40 20.76 1.64
C VAL A 336 33.97 22.17 1.61
N LYS A 337 33.11 23.19 1.71
CA LYS A 337 33.55 24.53 2.06
C LYS A 337 34.02 24.45 3.51
N GLN A 338 35.31 24.21 3.71
CA GLN A 338 35.96 24.44 4.99
C GLN A 338 35.65 25.88 5.39
N LYS A 339 34.91 26.04 6.51
CA LYS A 339 34.78 27.33 7.18
C LYS A 339 36.19 27.77 7.58
N LYS A 340 36.71 28.84 6.97
CA LYS A 340 37.88 29.52 7.52
C LYS A 340 37.49 30.04 8.90
N GLN A 341 38.18 29.57 9.94
CA GLN A 341 38.13 30.20 11.26
C GLN A 341 38.69 31.63 11.13
N PRO A 342 38.08 32.62 11.81
CA PRO A 342 38.70 33.92 11.95
C PRO A 342 39.89 33.79 12.91
N GLU A 343 41.08 34.20 12.45
CA GLU A 343 42.25 34.40 13.31
C GLU A 343 41.98 35.53 14.30
N ARG A 344 42.49 35.35 15.53
CA ARG A 344 42.26 36.20 16.71
C ARG A 344 42.88 37.58 16.60
#